data_AF-A0A6A4UIX7-F1
#
_entry.id   AF-A0A6A4UIX7-F1
#
_cell.length_a   1.000
_cell.length_b   1.000
_cell.length_c   1.000
_cell.angle_alpha   90.00
_cell.angle_beta   90.00
_cell.angle_gamma   90.00
#
_symmetry.space_group_name_H-M   'P 1'
#
loop_
_entity.id
_entity.type
_entity.pdbx_description
1 polymer ?
#
loop_
_entity_poly.entity_id
_entity_poly.type
_entity_poly.pdbx_seq_one_letter_code
_entity_poly.pdbx_strand_id
1 'polypeptide(L)'
;MKDQRKTEIKVGVTVIVGILILLWVFGWAKNLTIGAEKKELSVIFSSVAGLEIGDPVTINGVRKGYVKDIAIENDVVVTKLNLDKEVSLRKDSKFSVMMLDLMGGKKIEVHPGTAPEDIDYSKMQNGEFVGDIASAMAMLSSVQYDLVDVIKEVKISLASVNKTLTDQQFNNDLKSSVTNLVQLTENLNSLIQANSGEINKLLKTGNELAVNVNSFIVSNKDTITNTLSAVQDVLKESKLMLSKANTLIDQTNNSENNLGKILYDPKLLTDIKESISHVKELTRILVEQLKGKGIEVNAHIF
;
A
#
# COMPACT_ATOMS: atom_id res chain seq x y z
N MET A 1 48.27 62.25 -96.58
CA MET A 1 46.87 61.80 -96.43
C MET A 1 46.69 60.27 -96.34
N LYS A 2 47.53 59.43 -96.97
CA LYS A 2 47.41 57.95 -96.87
C LYS A 2 47.75 57.36 -95.49
N ASP A 3 48.68 57.97 -94.75
CA ASP A 3 49.11 57.42 -93.45
C ASP A 3 48.15 57.72 -92.29
N GLN A 4 47.45 58.86 -92.31
CA GLN A 4 46.44 59.19 -91.31
C GLN A 4 45.26 58.21 -91.33
N ARG A 5 44.78 57.84 -92.52
CA ARG A 5 43.71 56.83 -92.67
C ARG A 5 44.11 55.44 -92.17
N LYS A 6 45.37 55.04 -92.32
CA LYS A 6 45.87 53.74 -91.81
C LYS A 6 45.93 53.73 -90.28
N THR A 7 46.30 54.85 -89.67
CA THR A 7 46.33 55.00 -88.20
C THR A 7 44.92 55.02 -87.62
N GLU A 8 43.99 55.76 -88.23
CA GLU A 8 42.58 55.81 -87.80
C GLU A 8 41.91 54.43 -87.85
N ILE A 9 42.13 53.65 -88.92
CA ILE A 9 41.60 52.28 -89.02
C ILE A 9 42.22 51.35 -87.97
N LYS A 10 43.53 51.45 -87.72
CA LYS A 10 44.19 50.66 -86.66
C LYS A 10 43.59 50.97 -85.28
N VAL A 11 43.38 52.24 -84.96
CA VAL A 11 42.78 52.64 -83.67
C VAL A 11 41.34 52.13 -83.57
N GLY A 12 40.53 52.26 -84.63
CA GLY A 12 39.16 51.74 -84.66
C GLY A 12 39.10 50.23 -84.43
N VAL A 13 39.96 49.46 -85.08
CA VAL A 13 40.04 48.00 -84.86
C VAL A 13 40.47 47.65 -83.44
N THR A 14 41.46 48.36 -82.87
CA THR A 14 41.88 48.13 -81.48
C THR A 14 40.76 48.38 -80.48
N VAL A 15 39.95 49.43 -80.68
CA VAL A 15 38.79 49.72 -79.81
C VAL A 15 37.74 48.60 -79.91
N ILE A 16 37.43 48.14 -81.13
CA ILE A 16 36.46 47.04 -81.33
C ILE A 16 36.96 45.74 -80.67
N VAL A 17 38.23 45.39 -80.84
CA VAL A 17 38.83 44.22 -80.19
C VAL A 17 38.81 44.38 -78.67
N GLY A 18 39.11 45.57 -78.15
CA GLY A 18 39.01 45.87 -76.72
C GLY A 18 37.60 45.68 -76.17
N ILE A 19 36.58 46.13 -76.89
CA ILE A 19 35.16 45.93 -76.51
C ILE A 19 34.80 44.44 -76.52
N LEU A 20 35.23 43.69 -77.54
CA LEU A 20 34.97 42.25 -77.61
C LEU A 20 35.63 41.48 -76.46
N ILE A 21 36.87 41.81 -76.12
CA ILE A 21 37.57 41.21 -74.96
C ILE A 21 36.86 41.58 -73.67
N LEU A 22 36.44 42.84 -73.51
CA LEU A 22 35.73 43.30 -72.32
C LEU A 22 34.39 42.55 -72.17
N LEU A 23 33.60 42.42 -73.23
CA LEU A 23 32.36 41.62 -73.22
C LEU A 23 32.63 40.15 -72.88
N TRP A 24 33.72 39.57 -73.39
CA TRP A 24 34.10 38.20 -73.08
C TRP A 24 34.50 38.02 -71.61
N VAL A 25 35.30 38.94 -71.05
CA VAL A 25 35.70 38.94 -69.64
C VAL A 25 34.49 39.12 -68.73
N PHE A 26 33.56 40.02 -69.06
CA PHE A 26 32.31 40.18 -68.29
C PHE A 26 31.44 38.93 -68.34
N GLY A 27 31.33 38.27 -69.49
CA GLY A 27 30.61 37.01 -69.65
C GLY A 27 31.20 35.88 -68.81
N TRP A 28 32.54 35.76 -68.82
CA TRP A 28 33.27 34.79 -68.02
C TRP A 28 33.19 35.07 -66.51
N ALA A 29 33.37 36.33 -66.09
CA ALA A 29 33.34 36.74 -64.68
C ALA A 29 31.97 36.55 -64.03
N LYS A 30 30.87 36.75 -64.78
CA LYS A 30 29.50 36.48 -64.29
C LYS A 30 29.13 34.99 -64.28
N ASN A 31 30.04 34.10 -64.71
CA ASN A 31 29.81 32.65 -64.78
C ASN A 31 28.49 32.30 -65.51
N LEU A 32 28.16 33.08 -66.56
CA LEU A 32 26.94 32.90 -67.35
C LEU A 32 27.05 31.58 -68.12
N THR A 33 26.50 30.51 -67.53
CA THR A 33 26.39 29.21 -68.18
C THR A 33 25.28 29.31 -69.22
N ILE A 34 25.63 29.71 -70.45
CA ILE A 34 24.70 29.74 -71.59
C ILE A 34 24.43 28.27 -71.98
N GLY A 35 23.29 27.71 -71.54
CA GLY A 35 22.77 26.44 -72.07
C GLY A 35 22.57 25.28 -71.07
N ALA A 36 22.67 25.47 -69.76
CA ALA A 36 22.24 24.42 -68.83
C ALA A 36 20.71 24.47 -68.66
N GLU A 37 20.00 23.44 -69.11
CA GLU A 37 18.60 23.24 -68.75
C GLU A 37 18.48 23.17 -67.22
N LYS A 38 17.59 23.97 -66.64
CA LYS A 38 17.36 24.03 -65.20
C LYS A 38 15.91 23.65 -64.88
N LYS A 39 15.68 23.13 -63.68
CA LYS A 39 14.37 22.81 -63.13
C LYS A 39 13.96 23.89 -62.13
N GLU A 40 12.75 24.41 -62.27
CA GLU A 40 12.20 25.38 -61.32
C GLU A 40 11.34 24.67 -60.28
N LEU A 41 11.50 25.06 -59.01
CA LEU A 41 10.72 24.55 -57.89
C LEU A 41 10.31 25.70 -56.98
N SER A 42 9.04 25.75 -56.57
CA SER A 42 8.55 26.77 -55.64
C SER A 42 8.47 26.21 -54.22
N VAL A 43 9.01 26.94 -53.26
CA VAL A 43 9.03 26.56 -51.83
C VAL A 43 8.49 27.70 -50.98
N ILE A 44 7.60 27.38 -50.05
CA ILE A 44 6.95 28.31 -49.13
C ILE A 44 7.69 28.28 -47.80
N PHE A 45 8.01 29.45 -47.26
CA PHE A 45 8.60 29.63 -45.94
C PHE A 45 7.79 30.62 -45.11
N SER A 46 7.78 30.43 -43.79
CA SER A 46 7.23 31.40 -42.84
C SER A 46 8.11 32.65 -42.68
N SER A 47 9.42 32.50 -42.90
CA SER A 47 10.39 33.58 -42.93
C SER A 47 11.58 33.17 -43.78
N VAL A 48 12.16 34.10 -44.52
CA VAL A 48 13.41 33.91 -45.27
C VAL A 48 14.47 34.94 -44.86
N ALA A 49 14.41 35.42 -43.61
CA ALA A 49 15.22 36.55 -43.14
C ALA A 49 16.70 36.44 -43.58
N GLY A 50 17.14 37.43 -44.37
CA GLY A 50 18.51 37.53 -44.90
C GLY A 50 18.81 36.70 -46.15
N LEU A 51 17.82 35.99 -46.73
CA LEU A 51 17.94 35.32 -48.02
C LEU A 51 17.75 36.32 -49.16
N GLU A 52 18.65 36.29 -50.13
CA GLU A 52 18.65 37.19 -51.29
C GLU A 52 18.51 36.42 -52.62
N ILE A 53 18.07 37.13 -53.66
CA ILE A 53 18.03 36.58 -55.02
C ILE A 53 19.48 36.32 -55.48
N GLY A 54 19.75 35.09 -55.92
CA GLY A 54 21.08 34.62 -56.31
C GLY A 54 21.77 33.77 -55.24
N ASP A 55 21.23 33.71 -54.01
CA ASP A 55 21.78 32.87 -52.96
C ASP A 55 21.84 31.40 -53.37
N PRO A 56 22.86 30.66 -52.94
CA PRO A 56 23.07 29.29 -53.38
C PRO A 56 21.98 28.36 -52.82
N VAL A 57 21.54 27.44 -53.67
CA VAL A 57 20.79 26.26 -53.24
C VAL A 57 21.74 25.08 -53.22
N THR A 58 21.90 24.47 -52.05
CA THR A 58 22.81 23.35 -51.82
C THR A 58 22.03 22.08 -51.55
N ILE A 59 22.56 20.95 -52.01
CA ILE A 59 22.01 19.63 -51.73
C ILE A 59 23.08 18.85 -50.99
N ASN A 60 22.80 18.52 -49.73
CA ASN A 60 23.76 17.91 -48.81
C ASN A 60 25.13 18.64 -48.84
N GLY A 61 25.10 19.97 -48.83
CA GLY A 61 26.28 20.84 -48.85
C GLY A 61 26.87 21.16 -50.22
N VAL A 62 26.42 20.53 -51.32
CA VAL A 62 26.94 20.80 -52.67
C VAL A 62 26.05 21.78 -53.42
N ARG A 63 26.61 22.88 -53.95
CA ARG A 63 25.86 23.87 -54.74
C ARG A 63 25.31 23.23 -56.01
N LYS A 64 23.98 23.20 -56.13
CA LYS A 64 23.25 22.59 -57.26
C LYS A 64 22.11 23.49 -57.77
N GLY A 65 22.12 24.76 -57.38
CA GLY A 65 21.14 25.74 -57.81
C GLY A 65 21.36 27.11 -57.19
N TYR A 66 20.39 27.99 -57.41
CA TYR A 66 20.32 29.32 -56.80
C TYR A 66 18.87 29.78 -56.65
N VAL A 67 18.66 30.75 -55.76
CA VAL A 67 17.37 31.42 -55.58
C VAL A 67 17.11 32.34 -56.76
N LYS A 68 16.05 32.06 -57.53
CA LYS A 68 15.69 32.82 -58.72
C LYS A 68 14.85 34.05 -58.39
N ASP A 69 13.91 33.90 -57.47
CA ASP A 69 12.89 34.91 -57.16
C ASP A 69 12.36 34.69 -55.74
N ILE A 70 11.97 35.78 -55.08
CA ILE A 70 11.38 35.78 -53.74
C ILE A 70 10.18 36.74 -53.76
N ALA A 71 9.00 36.23 -53.44
CA ALA A 71 7.77 37.00 -53.39
C ALA A 71 6.99 36.73 -52.09
N ILE A 72 6.22 37.70 -51.63
CA ILE A 72 5.31 37.54 -50.50
C ILE A 72 3.90 37.38 -51.07
N GLU A 73 3.23 36.29 -50.73
CA GLU A 73 1.86 35.98 -51.15
C GLU A 73 1.05 35.54 -49.92
N ASN A 74 -0.08 36.20 -49.63
CA ASN A 74 -1.00 35.81 -48.55
C ASN A 74 -0.33 35.49 -47.19
N ASP A 75 0.58 36.37 -46.75
CA ASP A 75 1.30 36.27 -45.46
C ASP A 75 2.34 35.13 -45.37
N VAL A 76 2.70 34.51 -46.50
CA VAL A 76 3.81 33.57 -46.60
C VAL A 76 4.82 34.02 -47.66
N VAL A 77 6.08 33.59 -47.51
CA VAL A 77 7.12 33.88 -48.49
C VAL A 77 7.25 32.71 -49.46
N VAL A 78 7.04 32.99 -50.75
CA VAL A 78 7.21 32.03 -51.84
C VAL A 78 8.55 32.28 -52.52
N THR A 79 9.42 31.28 -52.46
CA THR A 79 10.76 31.33 -53.06
C THR A 79 10.80 30.40 -54.27
N LYS A 80 11.21 30.92 -55.43
CA LYS A 80 11.46 30.11 -56.64
C LYS A 80 12.93 29.73 -56.70
N LEU A 81 13.18 28.42 -56.72
CA LEU A 81 14.51 27.84 -56.81
C LEU A 81 14.78 27.42 -58.25
N ASN A 82 16.00 27.68 -58.72
CA ASN A 82 16.47 27.18 -59.99
C ASN A 82 17.55 26.12 -59.75
N LEU A 83 17.22 24.86 -60.04
CA LEU A 83 18.03 23.68 -59.76
C LEU A 83 18.64 23.11 -61.04
N ASP A 84 19.82 22.49 -60.93
CA ASP A 84 20.45 21.78 -62.03
C ASP A 84 19.60 20.56 -62.47
N LYS A 85 19.54 20.25 -63.76
CA LYS A 85 18.73 19.12 -64.29
C LYS A 85 19.11 17.76 -63.69
N GLU A 86 20.38 17.59 -63.32
CA GLU A 86 20.93 16.37 -62.69
C GLU A 86 20.39 16.11 -61.28
N VAL A 87 19.72 17.10 -60.68
CA VAL A 87 19.13 16.96 -59.36
C VAL A 87 17.88 16.07 -59.43
N SER A 88 17.87 15.05 -58.58
CA SER A 88 16.72 14.19 -58.30
C SER A 88 16.30 14.38 -56.85
N LEU A 89 15.11 14.94 -56.64
CA LEU A 89 14.49 15.16 -55.34
C LEU A 89 13.31 14.22 -55.16
N ARG A 90 13.14 13.69 -53.97
CA ARG A 90 12.02 12.82 -53.58
C ARG A 90 10.89 13.63 -52.95
N LYS A 91 9.71 13.03 -52.87
CA LYS A 91 8.52 13.66 -52.28
C LYS A 91 8.69 14.13 -50.84
N ASP A 92 9.56 13.48 -50.07
CA ASP A 92 9.89 13.82 -48.68
C ASP A 92 11.11 14.75 -48.53
N SER A 93 11.51 15.43 -49.63
CA SER A 93 12.60 16.39 -49.58
C SER A 93 12.30 17.52 -48.59
N LYS A 94 13.32 17.93 -47.84
CA LYS A 94 13.23 19.05 -46.90
C LYS A 94 14.02 20.25 -47.41
N PHE A 95 13.46 21.43 -47.24
CA PHE A 95 14.04 22.69 -47.66
C PHE A 95 14.20 23.57 -46.43
N SER A 96 15.43 23.98 -46.14
CA SER A 96 15.73 24.73 -44.94
C SER A 96 16.53 25.98 -45.31
N VAL A 97 16.04 27.16 -44.95
CA VAL A 97 16.87 28.38 -44.99
C VAL A 97 17.85 28.29 -43.84
N MET A 98 19.14 28.32 -44.17
CA MET A 98 20.23 28.20 -43.22
C MET A 98 21.28 29.29 -43.45
N MET A 99 22.11 29.53 -42.44
CA MET A 99 23.31 30.34 -42.56
C MET A 99 24.33 29.63 -43.47
N LEU A 100 24.81 30.32 -44.50
CA LEU A 100 25.88 29.85 -45.38
C LEU A 100 27.23 29.99 -44.67
N ASP A 101 27.46 31.15 -44.05
CA ASP A 101 28.69 31.48 -43.33
C ASP A 101 28.41 32.33 -42.09
N LEU A 102 29.39 32.37 -41.17
CA LEU A 102 29.31 33.15 -39.93
C LEU A 102 29.19 34.67 -40.17
N MET A 103 29.45 35.14 -41.39
CA MET A 103 29.48 36.57 -41.74
C MET A 103 28.15 37.09 -42.28
N GLY A 104 27.13 36.22 -42.40
CA GLY A 104 25.75 36.63 -42.62
C GLY A 104 25.10 36.11 -43.89
N GLY A 105 25.84 35.44 -44.79
CA GLY A 105 25.28 34.84 -45.99
C GLY A 105 24.21 33.79 -45.67
N LYS A 106 23.18 33.69 -46.51
CA LYS A 106 22.15 32.65 -46.41
C LYS A 106 22.22 31.69 -47.59
N LYS A 107 21.64 30.51 -47.38
CA LYS A 107 21.47 29.48 -48.39
C LYS A 107 20.17 28.74 -48.14
N ILE A 108 19.68 28.09 -49.19
CA ILE A 108 18.67 27.04 -49.02
C ILE A 108 19.40 25.70 -49.07
N GLU A 109 19.39 25.00 -47.95
CA GLU A 109 19.85 23.61 -47.87
C GLU A 109 18.68 22.68 -48.20
N VAL A 110 18.92 21.78 -49.13
CA VAL A 110 17.94 20.79 -49.58
C VAL A 110 18.43 19.41 -49.20
N HIS A 111 17.62 18.70 -48.43
CA HIS A 111 17.80 17.28 -48.21
C HIS A 111 16.94 16.52 -49.22
N PRO A 112 17.52 15.68 -50.10
CA PRO A 112 16.84 15.12 -51.26
C PRO A 112 15.76 14.07 -50.96
N GLY A 113 15.61 13.68 -49.69
CA GLY A 113 14.64 12.68 -49.26
C GLY A 113 15.01 11.24 -49.68
N THR A 114 14.23 10.27 -49.21
CA THR A 114 14.40 8.85 -49.52
C THR A 114 13.14 8.16 -50.01
N ALA A 115 12.02 8.90 -50.15
CA ALA A 115 10.77 8.34 -50.63
C ALA A 115 10.90 7.73 -52.05
N PRO A 116 10.13 6.68 -52.37
CA PRO A 116 10.16 6.06 -53.70
C PRO A 116 9.58 6.95 -54.79
N GLU A 117 8.72 7.91 -54.43
CA GLU A 117 8.09 8.87 -55.35
C GLU A 117 9.00 10.08 -55.58
N ASP A 118 9.11 10.52 -56.84
CA ASP A 118 9.77 11.77 -57.20
C ASP A 118 8.96 12.99 -56.72
N ILE A 119 9.64 14.11 -56.46
CA ILE A 119 8.97 15.35 -56.09
C ILE A 119 8.12 15.89 -57.25
N ASP A 120 6.98 16.48 -56.91
CA ASP A 120 6.13 17.16 -57.88
C ASP A 120 6.56 18.63 -58.02
N TYR A 121 7.26 18.94 -59.11
CA TYR A 121 7.75 20.29 -59.42
C TYR A 121 6.63 21.29 -59.72
N SER A 122 5.40 20.83 -59.99
CA SER A 122 4.24 21.70 -60.21
C SER A 122 3.60 22.20 -58.93
N LYS A 123 3.90 21.55 -57.79
CA LYS A 123 3.37 21.89 -56.47
C LYS A 123 4.37 22.69 -55.67
N MET A 124 3.84 23.65 -54.92
CA MET A 124 4.61 24.35 -53.91
C MET A 124 4.98 23.40 -52.77
N GLN A 125 6.24 23.44 -52.36
CA GLN A 125 6.77 22.63 -51.26
C GLN A 125 6.85 23.47 -49.99
N ASN A 126 6.85 22.84 -48.83
CA ASN A 126 7.03 23.56 -47.57
C ASN A 126 8.50 23.55 -47.16
N GLY A 127 8.99 24.71 -46.74
CA GLY A 127 10.32 24.88 -46.19
C GLY A 127 10.28 25.46 -44.79
N GLU A 128 11.38 25.26 -44.07
CA GLU A 128 11.56 25.74 -42.70
C GLU A 128 12.69 26.77 -42.63
N PHE A 129 12.55 27.74 -41.73
CA PHE A 129 13.62 28.65 -41.39
C PHE A 129 14.36 28.08 -40.18
N VAL A 130 15.59 27.61 -40.38
CA VAL A 130 16.42 27.12 -39.28
C VAL A 130 17.18 28.33 -38.74
N GLY A 131 16.79 28.76 -37.55
CA GLY A 131 17.28 29.99 -36.90
C GLY A 131 18.81 30.11 -36.92
N ASP A 132 19.28 31.34 -37.00
CA ASP A 132 20.69 31.67 -37.01
C ASP A 132 21.30 31.79 -35.60
N ILE A 133 22.60 32.09 -35.52
CA ILE A 133 23.30 32.32 -34.25
C ILE A 133 22.60 33.42 -33.43
N ALA A 134 22.04 34.45 -34.07
CA ALA A 134 21.29 35.49 -33.37
C ALA A 134 20.01 34.92 -32.71
N SER A 135 19.31 34.02 -33.40
CA SER A 135 18.15 33.30 -32.86
C SER A 135 18.54 32.40 -31.68
N ALA A 136 19.68 31.68 -31.77
CA ALA A 136 20.21 30.88 -30.67
C ALA A 136 20.65 31.75 -29.47
N MET A 137 21.23 32.93 -29.72
CA MET A 137 21.60 33.88 -28.69
C MET A 137 20.38 34.50 -27.99
N ALA A 138 19.30 34.76 -28.72
CA ALA A 138 18.04 35.20 -28.13
C ALA A 138 17.46 34.13 -27.18
N MET A 139 17.51 32.84 -27.57
CA MET A 139 17.12 31.73 -26.69
C MET A 139 18.03 31.60 -25.46
N LEU A 140 19.34 31.83 -25.62
CA LEU A 140 20.27 31.83 -24.49
C LEU A 140 20.02 33.01 -23.54
N SER A 141 19.59 34.16 -24.06
CA SER A 141 19.20 35.30 -23.24
C SER A 141 17.95 35.03 -22.41
N SER A 142 16.96 34.29 -22.93
CA SER A 142 15.77 33.95 -22.13
C SER A 142 16.11 32.99 -20.98
N VAL A 143 17.01 32.03 -21.21
CA VAL A 143 17.48 31.10 -20.16
C VAL A 143 18.15 31.85 -18.99
N GLN A 144 18.82 32.97 -19.24
CA GLN A 144 19.41 33.78 -18.17
C GLN A 144 18.37 34.31 -17.18
N TYR A 145 17.20 34.75 -17.66
CA TYR A 145 16.14 35.28 -16.79
C TYR A 145 15.53 34.17 -15.94
N ASP A 146 15.23 33.02 -16.54
CA ASP A 146 14.68 31.87 -15.83
C ASP A 146 15.63 31.36 -14.72
N LEU A 147 16.94 31.37 -14.99
CA LEU A 147 17.95 30.98 -14.00
C LEU A 147 18.00 31.92 -12.78
N VAL A 148 17.81 33.23 -12.99
CA VAL A 148 17.80 34.21 -11.90
C VAL A 148 16.61 33.98 -10.98
N ASP A 149 15.44 33.67 -11.53
CA ASP A 149 14.23 33.40 -10.74
C ASP A 149 14.36 32.11 -9.93
N VAL A 150 14.89 31.03 -10.52
CA VAL A 150 15.18 29.78 -9.80
C VAL A 150 16.14 30.02 -8.63
N ILE A 151 17.21 30.80 -8.83
CA ILE A 151 18.16 31.12 -7.75
C ILE A 151 17.47 31.88 -6.61
N LYS A 152 16.55 32.80 -6.94
CA LYS A 152 15.79 33.56 -5.96
C LYS A 152 14.85 32.67 -5.14
N GLU A 153 14.16 31.74 -5.78
CA GLU A 153 13.29 30.76 -5.12
C GLU A 153 14.07 29.82 -4.19
N VAL A 154 15.24 29.35 -4.64
CA VAL A 154 16.15 28.53 -3.83
C VAL A 154 16.61 29.31 -2.59
N LYS A 155 16.98 30.59 -2.75
CA LYS A 155 17.39 31.45 -1.63
C LYS A 155 16.27 31.65 -0.61
N ILE A 156 15.03 31.85 -1.07
CA ILE A 156 13.86 31.99 -0.19
C ILE A 156 13.59 30.69 0.58
N SER A 157 13.69 29.55 -0.10
CA SER A 157 13.53 28.22 0.52
C SER A 157 14.59 27.97 1.59
N LEU A 158 15.86 28.26 1.29
CA LEU A 158 16.96 28.14 2.24
C LEU A 158 16.80 29.08 3.44
N ALA A 159 16.33 30.31 3.22
CA ALA A 159 16.05 31.25 4.31
C ALA A 159 14.92 30.74 5.23
N SER A 160 13.91 30.09 4.66
CA SER A 160 12.79 29.51 5.42
C SER A 160 13.22 28.31 6.26
N VAL A 161 14.03 27.41 5.68
CA VAL A 161 14.63 26.27 6.40
C VAL A 161 15.53 26.78 7.54
N ASN A 162 16.38 27.77 7.26
CA ASN A 162 17.24 28.36 8.28
C ASN A 162 16.42 29.00 9.41
N LYS A 163 15.33 29.69 9.09
CA LYS A 163 14.44 30.31 10.09
C LYS A 163 13.79 29.27 11.01
N THR A 164 13.30 28.15 10.48
CA THR A 164 12.70 27.07 11.31
C THR A 164 13.74 26.36 12.16
N LEU A 165 14.94 26.11 11.63
CA LEU A 165 16.02 25.44 12.38
C LEU A 165 16.65 26.34 13.45
N THR A 166 16.69 27.65 13.23
CA THR A 166 17.17 28.65 14.20
C THR A 166 16.06 29.24 15.06
N ASP A 167 14.81 28.78 14.90
CA ASP A 167 13.70 29.20 15.74
C ASP A 167 13.92 28.68 17.16
N GLN A 168 14.18 29.63 18.07
CA GLN A 168 14.44 29.33 19.47
C GLN A 168 13.23 28.64 20.13
N GLN A 169 12.00 28.98 19.72
CA GLN A 169 10.78 28.36 20.24
C GLN A 169 10.69 26.90 19.83
N PHE A 170 10.92 26.60 18.55
CA PHE A 170 10.93 25.21 18.06
C PHE A 170 11.99 24.35 18.77
N ASN A 171 13.20 24.88 18.94
CA ASN A 171 14.27 24.18 19.66
C ASN A 171 13.93 23.97 21.15
N ASN A 172 13.30 24.96 21.78
CA ASN A 172 12.84 24.85 23.16
C ASN A 172 11.73 23.79 23.30
N ASP A 173 10.75 23.77 22.40
CA ASP A 173 9.66 22.79 22.41
C ASP A 173 10.16 21.37 22.16
N LEU A 174 11.14 21.22 21.26
CA LEU A 174 11.81 19.94 21.01
C LEU A 174 12.59 19.47 22.24
N LYS A 175 13.32 20.37 22.90
CA LYS A 175 14.03 20.07 24.16
C LYS A 175 13.06 19.64 25.26
N SER A 176 11.97 20.38 25.46
CA SER A 176 10.93 20.02 26.43
C SER A 176 10.28 18.68 26.12
N SER A 177 10.02 18.38 24.85
CA SER A 177 9.47 17.08 24.43
C SER A 177 10.43 15.93 24.74
N VAL A 178 11.72 16.10 24.46
CA VAL A 178 12.75 15.11 24.83
C VAL A 178 12.83 14.92 26.33
N THR A 179 12.82 16.01 27.12
CA THR A 179 12.80 15.92 28.59
C THR A 179 11.58 15.16 29.11
N ASN A 180 10.39 15.47 28.58
CA ASN A 180 9.15 14.77 28.95
C ASN A 180 9.20 13.28 28.60
N LEU A 181 9.79 12.91 27.46
CA LEU A 181 9.96 11.52 27.06
C LEU A 181 10.92 10.76 28.00
N VAL A 182 12.05 11.37 28.36
CA VAL A 182 12.99 10.79 29.33
C VAL A 182 12.29 10.55 30.67
N GLN A 183 11.56 11.55 31.17
CA GLN A 183 10.84 11.44 32.44
C GLN A 183 9.73 10.37 32.39
N LEU A 184 9.00 10.26 31.26
CA LEU A 184 8.02 9.21 31.06
C LEU A 184 8.67 7.82 31.11
N THR A 185 9.81 7.64 30.44
CA THR A 185 10.56 6.39 30.46
C THR A 185 11.04 6.03 31.87
N GLU A 186 11.54 7.01 32.63
CA GLU A 186 11.93 6.80 34.03
C GLU A 186 10.73 6.37 34.90
N ASN A 187 9.60 7.07 34.79
CA ASN A 187 8.38 6.73 35.51
C ASN A 187 7.87 5.32 35.17
N LEU A 188 7.88 4.95 33.88
CA LEU A 188 7.50 3.60 33.44
C LEU A 188 8.44 2.55 34.01
N ASN A 189 9.75 2.81 33.99
CA ASN A 189 10.74 1.90 34.53
C ASN A 189 10.55 1.72 36.06
N SER A 190 10.27 2.80 36.79
CA SER A 190 9.95 2.74 38.23
C SER A 190 8.67 1.96 38.50
N LEU A 191 7.61 2.15 37.71
CA LEU A 191 6.36 1.39 37.84
C LEU A 191 6.59 -0.10 37.62
N ILE A 192 7.32 -0.47 36.57
CA ILE A 192 7.67 -1.86 36.25
C ILE A 192 8.49 -2.46 37.39
N GLN A 193 9.52 -1.76 37.88
CA GLN A 193 10.33 -2.26 38.99
C GLN A 193 9.52 -2.44 40.27
N ALA A 194 8.70 -1.46 40.65
CA ALA A 194 7.86 -1.51 41.85
C ALA A 194 6.84 -2.66 41.82
N ASN A 195 6.30 -2.97 40.64
CA ASN A 195 5.27 -4.00 40.49
C ASN A 195 5.80 -5.37 40.06
N SER A 196 7.01 -5.47 39.53
CA SER A 196 7.59 -6.73 39.04
C SER A 196 7.62 -7.83 40.12
N GLY A 197 7.97 -7.45 41.35
CA GLY A 197 7.98 -8.36 42.50
C GLY A 197 6.58 -8.84 42.87
N GLU A 198 5.60 -7.93 42.92
CA GLU A 198 4.21 -8.25 43.28
C GLU A 198 3.51 -9.10 42.20
N ILE A 199 3.74 -8.80 40.92
CA ILE A 199 3.24 -9.62 39.81
C ILE A 199 3.80 -11.04 39.90
N ASN A 200 5.10 -11.19 40.15
CA ASN A 200 5.71 -12.51 40.30
C ASN A 200 5.18 -13.29 41.52
N LYS A 201 4.95 -12.61 42.65
CA LYS A 201 4.32 -13.22 43.83
C LYS A 201 2.89 -13.67 43.51
N LEU A 202 2.08 -12.83 42.87
CA LEU A 202 0.71 -13.16 42.48
C LEU A 202 0.65 -14.37 41.54
N LEU A 203 1.53 -14.42 40.54
CA LEU A 203 1.62 -15.57 39.63
C LEU A 203 2.02 -16.85 40.37
N LYS A 204 2.98 -16.77 41.29
CA LYS A 204 3.41 -17.91 42.11
C LYS A 204 2.29 -18.40 43.03
N THR A 205 1.66 -17.50 43.78
CA THR A 205 0.54 -17.83 44.68
C THR A 205 -0.65 -18.37 43.90
N GLY A 206 -0.95 -17.82 42.72
CA GLY A 206 -2.00 -18.34 41.83
C GLY A 206 -1.71 -19.77 41.37
N ASN A 207 -0.47 -20.07 40.99
CA ASN A 207 -0.06 -21.42 40.62
C ASN A 207 -0.11 -22.39 41.80
N GLU A 208 0.38 -21.99 42.97
CA GLU A 208 0.31 -22.79 44.21
C GLU A 208 -1.14 -23.08 44.61
N LEU A 209 -2.04 -22.10 44.52
CA LEU A 209 -3.46 -22.30 44.77
C LEU A 209 -4.07 -23.30 43.78
N ALA A 210 -3.76 -23.17 42.50
CA ALA A 210 -4.26 -24.10 41.47
C ALA A 210 -3.79 -25.54 41.74
N VAL A 211 -2.52 -25.72 42.10
CA VAL A 211 -1.95 -27.02 42.50
C VAL A 211 -2.63 -27.56 43.75
N ASN A 212 -2.80 -26.73 44.79
CA ASN A 212 -3.42 -27.13 46.05
C ASN A 212 -4.89 -27.51 45.87
N VAL A 213 -5.67 -26.75 45.08
CA VAL A 213 -7.06 -27.06 44.77
C VAL A 213 -7.15 -28.37 43.98
N ASN A 214 -6.30 -28.54 42.97
CA ASN A 214 -6.27 -29.78 42.20
C ASN A 214 -5.91 -30.99 43.09
N SER A 215 -4.91 -30.86 43.95
CA SER A 215 -4.52 -31.91 44.90
C SER A 215 -5.64 -32.21 45.89
N PHE A 216 -6.32 -31.20 46.43
CA PHE A 216 -7.44 -31.40 47.35
C PHE A 216 -8.57 -32.20 46.68
N ILE A 217 -8.93 -31.84 45.45
CA ILE A 217 -9.97 -32.56 44.69
C ILE A 217 -9.55 -33.99 44.42
N VAL A 218 -8.32 -34.21 43.92
CA VAL A 218 -7.83 -35.56 43.59
C VAL A 218 -7.73 -36.45 44.84
N SER A 219 -7.16 -35.94 45.93
CA SER A 219 -6.98 -36.69 47.17
C SER A 219 -8.29 -37.02 47.90
N ASN A 220 -9.32 -36.19 47.73
CA ASN A 220 -10.61 -36.39 48.41
C ASN A 220 -11.69 -36.97 47.50
N LYS A 221 -11.44 -37.14 46.19
CA LYS A 221 -12.44 -37.63 45.22
C LYS A 221 -13.09 -38.93 45.68
N ASP A 222 -12.27 -39.91 46.05
CA ASP A 222 -12.76 -41.23 46.45
C ASP A 222 -13.47 -41.14 47.81
N THR A 223 -12.93 -40.42 48.78
CA THR A 223 -13.56 -40.23 50.09
C THR A 223 -14.92 -39.53 49.99
N ILE A 224 -15.03 -38.46 49.19
CA ILE A 224 -16.29 -37.76 48.93
C ILE A 224 -17.29 -38.71 48.27
N THR A 225 -16.86 -39.43 47.23
CA THR A 225 -17.72 -40.38 46.51
C THR A 225 -18.21 -41.49 47.43
N ASN A 226 -17.32 -42.09 48.23
CA ASN A 226 -17.63 -43.15 49.17
C ASN A 226 -18.54 -42.66 50.31
N THR A 227 -18.30 -41.45 50.82
CA THR A 227 -19.16 -40.83 51.85
C THR A 227 -20.56 -40.56 51.30
N LEU A 228 -20.66 -40.01 50.09
CA LEU A 228 -21.95 -39.79 49.43
C LEU A 228 -22.69 -41.11 49.20
N SER A 229 -21.99 -42.17 48.77
CA SER A 229 -22.57 -43.51 48.62
C SER A 229 -23.06 -44.06 49.96
N ALA A 230 -22.24 -44.00 51.00
CA ALA A 230 -22.61 -44.48 52.33
C ALA A 230 -23.82 -43.73 52.90
N VAL A 231 -23.89 -42.41 52.71
CA VAL A 231 -25.05 -41.60 53.09
C VAL A 231 -26.29 -42.05 52.31
N GLN A 232 -26.17 -42.30 51.00
CA GLN A 232 -27.29 -42.82 50.20
C GLN A 232 -27.76 -44.19 50.68
N ASP A 233 -26.84 -45.09 51.04
CA ASP A 233 -27.15 -46.42 51.55
C ASP A 233 -27.85 -46.36 52.90
N VAL A 234 -27.34 -45.55 53.85
CA VAL A 234 -27.99 -45.33 55.15
C VAL A 234 -29.38 -44.74 54.98
N LEU A 235 -29.57 -43.78 54.07
CA LEU A 235 -30.89 -43.22 53.78
C LEU A 235 -31.85 -44.28 53.23
N LYS A 236 -31.36 -45.17 52.36
CA LYS A 236 -32.15 -46.28 51.80
C LYS A 236 -32.55 -47.30 52.87
N GLU A 237 -31.60 -47.70 53.72
CA GLU A 237 -31.85 -48.63 54.83
C GLU A 237 -32.80 -48.02 55.87
N SER A 238 -32.61 -46.74 56.21
CA SER A 238 -33.49 -46.00 57.10
C SER A 238 -34.92 -45.95 56.57
N LYS A 239 -35.11 -45.69 55.27
CA LYS A 239 -36.45 -45.72 54.65
C LYS A 239 -37.09 -47.12 54.73
N LEU A 240 -36.32 -48.17 54.50
CA LEU A 240 -36.81 -49.55 54.62
C LEU A 240 -37.16 -49.92 56.06
N MET A 241 -36.35 -49.50 57.03
CA MET A 241 -36.62 -49.67 58.45
C MET A 241 -37.89 -48.93 58.87
N LEU A 242 -38.05 -47.66 58.48
CA LEU A 242 -39.25 -46.88 58.73
C LEU A 242 -40.49 -47.55 58.14
N SER A 243 -40.38 -48.11 56.93
CA SER A 243 -41.47 -48.88 56.31
C SER A 243 -41.84 -50.11 57.14
N LYS A 244 -40.86 -50.93 57.55
CA LYS A 244 -41.10 -52.10 58.40
C LYS A 244 -41.67 -51.72 59.77
N ALA A 245 -41.18 -50.65 60.37
CA ALA A 245 -41.66 -50.13 61.64
C ALA A 245 -43.12 -49.69 61.52
N ASN A 246 -43.48 -48.95 60.46
CA ASN A 246 -44.86 -48.59 60.19
C ASN A 246 -45.75 -49.83 60.01
N THR A 247 -45.31 -50.82 59.24
CA THR A 247 -46.07 -52.09 59.10
C THR A 247 -46.25 -52.80 60.45
N LEU A 248 -45.21 -52.86 61.29
CA LEU A 248 -45.29 -53.43 62.64
C LEU A 248 -46.29 -52.66 63.51
N ILE A 249 -46.28 -51.33 63.45
CA ILE A 249 -47.21 -50.46 64.17
C ILE A 249 -48.64 -50.71 63.69
N ASP A 250 -48.87 -50.76 62.38
CA ASP A 250 -50.18 -51.02 61.78
C ASP A 250 -50.71 -52.41 62.17
N GLN A 251 -49.86 -53.44 62.08
CA GLN A 251 -50.18 -54.80 62.53
C GLN A 251 -50.45 -54.89 64.03
N THR A 252 -49.78 -54.06 64.85
CA THR A 252 -50.00 -54.00 66.30
C THR A 252 -51.36 -53.37 66.58
N ASN A 253 -51.66 -52.22 65.96
CA ASN A 253 -52.92 -51.49 66.13
C ASN A 253 -54.13 -52.31 65.67
N ASN A 254 -53.98 -53.11 64.62
CA ASN A 254 -55.01 -54.01 64.11
C ASN A 254 -55.06 -55.38 64.80
N SER A 255 -54.27 -55.59 65.86
CA SER A 255 -54.16 -56.87 66.59
C SER A 255 -53.81 -58.08 65.69
N GLU A 256 -53.09 -57.84 64.59
CA GLU A 256 -52.66 -58.89 63.66
C GLU A 256 -51.43 -59.63 64.19
N ASN A 257 -50.50 -58.90 64.82
CA ASN A 257 -49.33 -59.48 65.46
C ASN A 257 -49.59 -59.82 66.94
N ASN A 258 -48.70 -60.64 67.51
CA ASN A 258 -48.76 -61.13 68.88
C ASN A 258 -48.67 -60.02 69.93
N LEU A 259 -47.91 -58.94 69.68
CA LEU A 259 -47.88 -57.80 70.59
C LEU A 259 -49.24 -57.09 70.64
N GLY A 260 -49.83 -56.82 69.48
CA GLY A 260 -51.17 -56.22 69.37
C GLY A 260 -52.25 -57.11 69.96
N LYS A 261 -52.18 -58.43 69.73
CA LYS A 261 -53.10 -59.39 70.35
C LYS A 261 -53.04 -59.31 71.87
N ILE A 262 -51.85 -59.31 72.46
CA ILE A 262 -51.67 -59.21 73.92
C ILE A 262 -52.12 -57.84 74.46
N LEU A 263 -51.67 -56.75 73.83
CA LEU A 263 -51.98 -55.38 74.27
C LEU A 263 -53.48 -55.08 74.23
N TYR A 264 -54.19 -55.65 73.27
CA TYR A 264 -55.62 -55.42 73.05
C TYR A 264 -56.50 -56.63 73.44
N ASP A 265 -55.97 -57.64 74.14
CA ASP A 265 -56.76 -58.78 74.60
C ASP A 265 -57.60 -58.39 75.84
N PRO A 266 -58.94 -58.32 75.73
CA PRO A 266 -59.80 -57.97 76.86
C PRO A 266 -59.82 -59.04 77.96
N LYS A 267 -59.43 -60.28 77.66
CA LYS A 267 -59.44 -61.39 78.61
C LYS A 267 -58.12 -61.56 79.34
N LEU A 268 -57.00 -61.10 78.80
CA LEU A 268 -55.68 -61.33 79.39
C LEU A 268 -55.55 -60.88 80.85
N LEU A 269 -56.03 -59.68 81.19
CA LEU A 269 -56.01 -59.21 82.59
C LEU A 269 -56.90 -60.08 83.48
N THR A 270 -57.99 -60.61 82.94
CA THR A 270 -58.89 -61.53 83.63
C THR A 270 -58.17 -62.87 83.85
N ASP A 271 -57.57 -63.44 82.81
CA ASP A 271 -56.85 -64.73 82.86
C ASP A 271 -55.62 -64.65 83.79
N ILE A 272 -54.89 -63.53 83.80
CA ILE A 272 -53.79 -63.27 84.75
C ILE A 272 -54.34 -63.18 86.18
N LYS A 273 -55.44 -62.44 86.38
CA LYS A 273 -56.06 -62.31 87.70
C LYS A 273 -56.57 -63.65 88.23
N GLU A 274 -57.18 -64.46 87.37
CA GLU A 274 -57.59 -65.83 87.69
C GLU A 274 -56.38 -66.71 88.01
N SER A 275 -55.31 -66.64 87.21
CA SER A 275 -54.06 -67.37 87.48
C SER A 275 -53.45 -66.99 88.83
N ILE A 276 -53.38 -65.70 89.15
CA ILE A 276 -52.92 -65.21 90.46
C ILE A 276 -53.85 -65.69 91.57
N SER A 277 -55.16 -65.71 91.33
CA SER A 277 -56.14 -66.23 92.29
C SER A 277 -55.91 -67.72 92.55
N HIS A 278 -55.70 -68.53 91.51
CA HIS A 278 -55.37 -69.95 91.65
C HIS A 278 -54.05 -70.17 92.39
N VAL A 279 -53.02 -69.37 92.10
CA VAL A 279 -51.74 -69.43 92.84
C VAL A 279 -51.94 -69.07 94.31
N LYS A 280 -52.77 -68.07 94.62
CA LYS A 280 -53.11 -67.69 96.00
C LYS A 280 -53.89 -68.79 96.71
N GLU A 281 -54.84 -69.43 96.03
CA GLU A 281 -55.62 -70.58 96.54
C GLU A 281 -54.69 -71.76 96.83
N LEU A 282 -53.81 -72.12 95.89
CA LEU A 282 -52.78 -73.16 96.06
C LEU A 282 -51.89 -72.86 97.26
N THR A 283 -51.43 -71.62 97.39
CA THR A 283 -50.61 -71.17 98.51
C THR A 283 -51.38 -71.26 99.83
N ARG A 284 -52.68 -70.91 99.84
CA ARG A 284 -53.55 -71.05 101.02
C ARG A 284 -53.70 -72.52 101.43
N ILE A 285 -53.98 -73.42 100.49
CA ILE A 285 -54.10 -74.87 100.74
C ILE A 285 -52.78 -75.42 101.29
N LEU A 286 -51.64 -75.07 100.68
CA LEU A 286 -50.31 -75.47 101.16
C LEU A 286 -50.06 -74.99 102.60
N VAL A 287 -50.40 -73.73 102.92
CA VAL A 287 -50.25 -73.17 104.26
C VAL A 287 -51.22 -73.81 105.27
N GLU A 288 -52.47 -74.10 104.88
CA GLU A 288 -53.44 -74.81 105.72
C GLU A 288 -53.00 -76.25 106.01
N GLN A 289 -52.50 -76.97 105.00
CA GLN A 289 -51.94 -78.31 105.19
C GLN A 289 -50.72 -78.29 106.12
N LEU A 290 -49.82 -77.30 105.95
CA LEU A 290 -48.68 -77.10 106.83
C LEU A 290 -49.07 -76.82 108.29
N LYS A 291 -50.12 -76.04 108.55
CA LYS A 291 -50.57 -75.68 109.91
C LYS A 291 -51.43 -76.75 110.60
N GLY A 292 -52.24 -77.48 109.84
CA GLY A 292 -53.28 -78.35 110.40
C GLY A 292 -52.85 -79.80 110.65
N LYS A 293 -51.99 -80.37 109.79
CA LYS A 293 -51.64 -81.81 109.86
C LYS A 293 -50.17 -82.14 109.62
N GLY A 294 -49.34 -81.15 109.31
CA GLY A 294 -48.05 -81.43 108.67
C GLY A 294 -48.27 -81.96 107.25
N ILE A 295 -47.30 -81.77 106.37
CA ILE A 295 -47.40 -82.28 105.00
C ILE A 295 -47.17 -83.81 105.05
N GLU A 296 -48.22 -84.60 104.86
CA GLU A 296 -48.06 -86.01 104.47
C GLU A 296 -47.65 -86.06 102.99
N VAL A 297 -46.34 -86.08 102.75
CA VAL A 297 -45.82 -86.42 101.42
C VAL A 297 -45.91 -87.94 101.27
N ASN A 298 -46.97 -88.43 100.64
CA ASN A 298 -46.97 -89.78 100.08
C ASN A 298 -46.09 -89.77 98.82
N ALA A 299 -44.78 -89.93 99.02
CA ALA A 299 -43.84 -90.16 97.94
C ALA A 299 -44.02 -91.60 97.44
N HIS A 300 -44.69 -91.77 96.31
CA HIS A 300 -44.54 -92.98 95.50
C HIS A 300 -43.21 -92.86 94.76
N ILE A 301 -42.18 -93.53 95.27
CA ILE A 301 -40.94 -93.77 94.55
C ILE A 301 -41.19 -95.00 93.67
N PHE A 302 -41.27 -94.77 92.37
CA PHE A 302 -41.03 -95.77 91.34
C PHE A 302 -39.97 -95.21 90.39
#